data_AF-A0A9D4WS77-F1
#
_entry.id   AF-A0A9D4WS77-F1
#
_cell.length_a   1.000
_cell.length_b   1.000
_cell.length_c   1.000
_cell.angle_alpha   90.00
_cell.angle_beta   90.00
_cell.angle_gamma   90.00
#
_symmetry.space_group_name_H-M   'P 1'
#
loop_
_entity.id
_entity.type
_entity.pdbx_description
1 polymer ?
#
loop_
_entity_poly.entity_id
_entity_poly.type
_entity_poly.pdbx_seq_one_letter_code
_entity_poly.pdbx_strand_id
1 'polypeptide(L)'
;MEQENSQTISGTTSHDSIVDLSCHYQFENGSSQFLFLDFDHSEKNGTFLNHSLSFSVESFVQTLASCNGLILLSGYVTDQSCYYVVNPLTKDSITIPQPCIQEHVIRVGLASNDYNQFKIVLLEAKSSQLMDGNGLEFHIFSSDTSEWSKVNHFVDLTFPPLPEFEFKELSTQPLYSNGSIHWEIDGNLLVYHVEEDNCELIELPNFSKDWAWQSTMMYRRCFCESSGCVYYCYTDFDGFHVWELLKEDYDLGPFSDSETFRWKLVHTVMHESFASTHHEFRDTLFEWEPLTPI
;
A
#
# COMPACT_ATOMS: atom_id res chain seq x y z
N MET A 1 35.24 -35.80 28.90
CA MET A 1 35.82 -35.14 30.10
C MET A 1 36.68 -34.01 29.53
N GLU A 2 36.01 -32.94 29.13
CA GLU A 2 35.78 -31.68 29.88
C GLU A 2 36.87 -30.66 29.49
N GLN A 3 36.50 -29.63 28.71
CA GLN A 3 36.24 -28.23 29.12
C GLN A 3 37.56 -27.47 29.41
N GLU A 4 37.82 -26.21 29.05
CA GLU A 4 37.08 -25.11 28.40
C GLU A 4 38.11 -23.97 28.22
N ASN A 5 38.01 -23.14 27.16
CA ASN A 5 37.93 -21.67 27.23
C ASN A 5 38.13 -21.01 25.85
N SER A 6 37.01 -20.74 25.20
CA SER A 6 36.48 -19.39 24.90
C SER A 6 37.47 -18.23 24.62
N GLN A 7 37.43 -17.70 23.40
CA GLN A 7 37.33 -16.25 23.18
C GLN A 7 36.68 -15.90 21.83
N THR A 8 35.70 -15.01 21.96
CA THR A 8 34.68 -14.46 21.07
C THR A 8 35.19 -13.41 20.08
N ILE A 9 34.72 -13.45 18.83
CA ILE A 9 34.46 -12.29 17.92
C ILE A 9 33.30 -12.74 17.00
N SER A 10 32.02 -12.57 17.36
CA SER A 10 31.11 -11.48 16.93
C SER A 10 31.45 -10.94 15.54
N GLY A 11 30.71 -11.14 14.46
CA GLY A 11 29.27 -11.14 14.29
C GLY A 11 29.00 -10.34 13.00
N THR A 12 28.68 -11.01 11.90
CA THR A 12 28.14 -10.38 10.68
C THR A 12 27.20 -11.39 10.03
N THR A 13 25.93 -11.33 10.40
CA THR A 13 24.82 -12.02 9.74
C THR A 13 23.73 -11.00 9.48
N SER A 14 23.69 -10.44 8.28
CA SER A 14 22.53 -10.51 7.38
C SER A 14 22.97 -9.83 6.07
N HIS A 15 23.06 -10.61 4.99
CA HIS A 15 22.85 -10.03 3.68
C HIS A 15 21.34 -9.81 3.61
N ASP A 16 20.92 -8.57 3.86
CA ASP A 16 19.56 -8.13 3.63
C ASP A 16 19.29 -8.30 2.13
N SER A 17 18.66 -9.42 1.75
CA SER A 17 18.10 -9.57 0.42
C SER A 17 16.87 -8.67 0.35
N ILE A 18 17.08 -7.44 -0.11
CA ILE A 18 16.01 -6.54 -0.53
C ILE A 18 15.32 -7.24 -1.70
N VAL A 19 14.07 -7.65 -1.51
CA VAL A 19 13.25 -8.23 -2.59
C VAL A 19 12.87 -7.07 -3.51
N ASP A 20 13.45 -7.04 -4.71
CA ASP A 20 13.38 -5.91 -5.63
C ASP A 20 12.44 -6.21 -6.80
N LEU A 21 11.25 -5.61 -6.75
CA LEU A 21 10.20 -5.62 -7.78
C LEU A 21 9.37 -6.92 -7.89
N SER A 22 8.07 -6.78 -7.59
CA SER A 22 7.06 -7.81 -7.87
C SER A 22 6.27 -7.44 -9.13
N CYS A 23 6.15 -8.36 -10.08
CA CYS A 23 5.25 -8.26 -11.22
C CYS A 23 4.05 -9.19 -11.04
N HIS A 24 2.86 -8.71 -11.36
CA HIS A 24 1.63 -9.50 -11.34
C HIS A 24 1.03 -9.53 -12.75
N TYR A 25 0.85 -10.74 -13.28
CA TYR A 25 0.26 -10.99 -14.59
C TYR A 25 -1.05 -11.76 -14.45
N GLN A 26 -2.08 -11.30 -15.15
CA GLN A 26 -3.37 -11.97 -15.26
C GLN A 26 -3.52 -12.51 -16.68
N PHE A 27 -3.94 -13.77 -16.80
CA PHE A 27 -4.06 -14.47 -18.08
C PHE A 27 -5.52 -14.70 -18.46
N GLU A 28 -5.80 -14.83 -19.76
CA GLU A 28 -7.15 -15.05 -20.30
C GLU A 28 -7.82 -16.34 -19.79
N ASN A 29 -7.02 -17.34 -19.41
CA ASN A 29 -7.52 -18.58 -18.81
C ASN A 29 -8.00 -18.39 -17.36
N GLY A 30 -7.95 -17.16 -16.84
CA GLY A 30 -8.33 -16.83 -15.48
C GLY A 30 -7.25 -17.12 -14.44
N SER A 31 -6.04 -17.54 -14.82
CA SER A 31 -4.93 -17.73 -13.86
C SER A 31 -4.13 -16.45 -13.63
N SER A 32 -3.41 -16.40 -12.51
CA SER A 32 -2.55 -15.26 -12.15
C SER A 32 -1.14 -15.72 -11.82
N GLN A 33 -0.12 -14.95 -12.20
CA GLN A 33 1.28 -15.24 -11.91
C GLN A 33 1.95 -14.06 -11.21
N PHE A 34 2.73 -14.38 -10.18
CA PHE A 34 3.50 -13.45 -9.38
C PHE A 34 4.98 -13.76 -9.60
N LEU A 35 5.69 -12.80 -10.18
CA LEU A 35 7.13 -12.89 -10.45
C LEU A 35 7.86 -11.93 -9.54
N PHE A 36 8.84 -12.44 -8.81
CA PHE A 36 9.75 -11.64 -7.99
C PHE A 36 11.09 -11.57 -8.70
N LEU A 37 11.61 -10.37 -8.85
CA LEU A 37 12.96 -10.17 -9.37
C LEU A 37 13.90 -9.88 -8.20
N ASP A 38 15.15 -10.24 -8.38
CA ASP A 38 16.24 -9.83 -7.50
C ASP A 38 17.17 -8.94 -8.34
N PHE A 39 17.72 -7.90 -7.71
CA PHE A 39 18.68 -7.01 -8.32
C PHE A 39 20.11 -7.44 -7.97
N ASP A 40 20.94 -7.71 -8.97
CA ASP A 40 22.36 -7.97 -8.72
C ASP A 40 23.11 -6.64 -8.61
N HIS A 41 23.59 -6.32 -7.40
CA HIS A 41 24.43 -5.14 -7.18
C HIS A 41 25.88 -5.32 -7.66
N SER A 42 26.29 -6.55 -7.99
CA SER A 42 27.67 -6.89 -8.38
C SER A 42 27.90 -6.89 -9.89
N GLU A 43 26.89 -7.25 -10.68
CA GLU A 43 26.88 -7.07 -12.13
C GLU A 43 26.19 -5.76 -12.50
N LYS A 44 26.78 -4.99 -13.41
CA LYS A 44 26.18 -3.74 -13.91
C LYS A 44 24.82 -4.05 -14.57
N ASN A 45 23.73 -3.89 -13.82
CA ASN A 45 22.33 -3.89 -14.26
C ASN A 45 21.74 -5.27 -14.65
N GLY A 46 22.02 -6.33 -13.90
CA GLY A 46 21.31 -7.61 -14.05
C GLY A 46 20.09 -7.70 -13.13
N THR A 47 18.88 -7.86 -13.69
CA THR A 47 17.73 -8.37 -12.93
C THR A 47 17.55 -9.85 -13.23
N PHE A 48 17.36 -10.68 -12.20
CA PHE A 48 17.11 -12.11 -12.38
C PHE A 48 15.83 -12.55 -11.67
N LEU A 49 15.21 -13.60 -12.21
CA LEU A 49 13.95 -14.12 -11.68
C LEU A 49 14.19 -14.95 -10.42
N ASN A 50 13.58 -14.55 -9.31
CA ASN A 50 13.57 -15.29 -8.06
C ASN A 50 12.49 -16.40 -8.13
N HIS A 51 12.90 -17.57 -8.61
CA HIS A 51 12.03 -18.75 -8.70
C HIS A 51 11.53 -19.26 -7.34
N SER A 52 12.19 -18.92 -6.23
CA SER A 52 11.78 -19.37 -4.90
C SER A 52 10.51 -18.65 -4.45
N LEU A 53 10.48 -17.32 -4.66
CA LEU A 53 9.37 -16.46 -4.28
C LEU A 53 8.27 -16.39 -5.34
N SER A 54 8.59 -16.66 -6.60
CA SER A 54 7.62 -16.62 -7.69
C SER A 54 6.62 -17.79 -7.62
N PHE A 55 5.34 -17.51 -7.84
CA PHE A 55 4.27 -18.50 -7.80
C PHE A 55 3.14 -18.20 -8.78
N SER A 56 2.28 -19.19 -9.02
CA SER A 56 1.11 -19.08 -9.87
C SER A 56 -0.13 -19.59 -9.14
N VAL A 57 -1.27 -18.95 -9.38
CA VAL A 57 -2.57 -19.35 -8.85
C VAL A 57 -3.49 -19.65 -10.03
N GLU A 58 -4.22 -20.76 -9.96
CA GLU A 58 -5.14 -21.20 -11.03
C GLU A 58 -6.40 -20.31 -11.15
N SER A 59 -6.59 -19.38 -10.21
CA SER A 59 -7.73 -18.48 -10.15
C SER A 59 -7.33 -17.03 -10.40
N PHE A 60 -8.33 -16.24 -10.77
CA PHE A 60 -8.17 -14.82 -11.03
C PHE A 60 -8.09 -14.15 -9.67
N VAL A 61 -6.94 -13.57 -9.38
CA VAL A 61 -6.69 -12.90 -8.11
C VAL A 61 -6.19 -11.49 -8.35
N GLN A 62 -6.49 -10.60 -7.41
CA GLN A 62 -6.01 -9.23 -7.42
C GLN A 62 -5.25 -8.96 -6.12
N THR A 63 -4.05 -8.40 -6.23
CA THR A 63 -3.29 -7.93 -5.06
C THR A 63 -3.97 -6.72 -4.45
N LEU A 64 -4.24 -6.79 -3.15
CA LEU A 64 -4.88 -5.70 -2.40
C LEU A 64 -3.88 -4.97 -1.50
N ALA A 65 -2.99 -5.72 -0.84
CA ALA A 65 -2.02 -5.19 0.10
C ALA A 65 -0.84 -6.16 0.23
N SER A 66 0.28 -5.66 0.73
CA SER A 66 1.40 -6.49 1.17
C SER A 66 1.97 -5.92 2.46
N CYS A 67 2.48 -6.79 3.34
CA CYS A 67 3.02 -6.40 4.63
C CYS A 67 3.95 -7.50 5.12
N ASN A 68 5.19 -7.16 5.50
CA ASN A 68 6.14 -8.09 6.11
C ASN A 68 6.27 -9.43 5.37
N GLY A 69 6.36 -9.38 4.04
CA GLY A 69 6.48 -10.57 3.19
C GLY A 69 5.18 -11.35 2.95
N LEU A 70 4.07 -10.97 3.58
CA LEU A 70 2.75 -11.50 3.28
C LEU A 70 2.09 -10.70 2.16
N ILE A 71 1.28 -11.38 1.35
CA ILE A 71 0.49 -10.78 0.28
C ILE A 71 -0.98 -11.08 0.51
N LEU A 72 -1.80 -10.03 0.52
CA LEU A 72 -3.25 -10.14 0.56
C LEU A 72 -3.80 -10.07 -0.87
N LEU A 73 -4.55 -11.10 -1.25
CA LEU A 73 -5.20 -11.22 -2.55
C LEU A 73 -6.73 -11.29 -2.36
N SER A 74 -7.50 -10.71 -3.28
CA SER A 74 -8.91 -11.07 -3.47
C SER A 74 -9.03 -12.14 -4.56
N GLY A 75 -10.02 -13.02 -4.41
CA GLY A 75 -10.40 -13.97 -5.45
C GLY A 75 -11.69 -14.69 -5.10
N TYR A 76 -11.86 -15.90 -5.64
CA TYR A 76 -13.08 -16.69 -5.48
C TYR A 76 -12.77 -18.15 -5.12
N VAL A 77 -13.63 -18.76 -4.30
CA VAL A 77 -13.72 -20.21 -4.06
C VAL A 77 -15.13 -20.67 -4.39
N THR A 78 -15.29 -21.56 -5.36
CA THR A 78 -16.60 -22.15 -5.73
C THR A 78 -17.73 -21.11 -5.80
N ASP A 79 -17.49 -20.00 -6.52
CA ASP A 79 -18.39 -18.85 -6.72
C ASP A 79 -18.59 -17.90 -5.51
N GLN A 80 -17.91 -18.12 -4.39
CA GLN A 80 -17.90 -17.20 -3.25
C GLN A 80 -16.63 -16.35 -3.25
N SER A 81 -16.79 -15.03 -3.10
CA SER A 81 -15.66 -14.13 -2.94
C SER A 81 -14.95 -14.39 -1.61
N CYS A 82 -13.61 -14.36 -1.65
CA CYS A 82 -12.77 -14.65 -0.51
C CYS A 82 -11.49 -13.81 -0.57
N TYR A 83 -10.77 -13.80 0.54
CA TYR A 83 -9.41 -13.28 0.61
C TYR A 83 -8.44 -14.44 0.76
N TYR A 84 -7.25 -14.28 0.19
CA TYR A 84 -6.12 -15.16 0.42
C TYR A 84 -5.00 -14.35 1.06
N VAL A 85 -4.43 -14.88 2.15
CA VAL A 85 -3.16 -14.40 2.67
C VAL A 85 -2.11 -15.43 2.30
N VAL A 86 -1.15 -15.01 1.49
CA VAL A 86 -0.10 -15.86 0.94
C VAL A 86 1.23 -15.46 1.54
N ASN A 87 2.00 -16.45 1.99
CA ASN A 87 3.41 -16.31 2.29
C ASN A 87 4.21 -16.88 1.10
N PRO A 88 4.79 -16.04 0.22
CA PRO A 88 5.52 -16.52 -0.95
C PRO A 88 6.76 -17.35 -0.61
N LEU A 89 7.35 -17.13 0.58
CA LEU A 89 8.54 -17.84 1.04
C LEU A 89 8.22 -19.29 1.39
N THR A 90 7.11 -19.52 2.12
CA THR A 90 6.68 -20.87 2.50
C THR A 90 5.75 -21.52 1.49
N LYS A 91 5.16 -20.72 0.59
CA LYS A 91 4.12 -21.10 -0.36
C LYS A 91 2.82 -21.54 0.32
N ASP A 92 2.67 -21.22 1.60
CA ASP A 92 1.44 -21.45 2.33
C ASP A 92 0.44 -20.34 1.99
N SER A 93 -0.83 -20.73 1.92
CA SER A 93 -1.94 -19.80 1.74
C SER A 93 -3.07 -20.11 2.71
N ILE A 94 -3.68 -19.06 3.23
CA ILE A 94 -4.84 -19.13 4.10
C ILE A 94 -6.00 -18.48 3.36
N THR A 95 -7.10 -19.23 3.20
CA THR A 95 -8.35 -18.72 2.65
C THR A 95 -9.23 -18.18 3.76
N ILE A 96 -9.70 -16.95 3.58
CA ILE A 96 -10.52 -16.23 4.54
C ILE A 96 -11.86 -15.89 3.87
N PRO A 97 -12.99 -16.34 4.42
CA PRO A 97 -14.29 -15.98 3.86
C PRO A 97 -14.51 -14.47 4.01
N GLN A 98 -15.15 -13.83 3.03
CA GLN A 98 -15.53 -12.42 3.18
C GLN A 98 -16.58 -12.26 4.27
N PRO A 99 -16.53 -11.16 5.05
CA PRO A 99 -17.59 -10.87 6.00
C PRO A 99 -18.87 -10.47 5.26
N CYS A 100 -20.01 -10.55 5.94
CA CYS A 100 -21.26 -10.01 5.41
C CYS A 100 -21.23 -8.47 5.50
N ILE A 101 -20.84 -7.86 4.40
CA ILE A 101 -20.80 -6.40 4.16
C ILE A 101 -22.06 -6.02 3.38
N GLN A 102 -22.73 -4.95 3.80
CA GLN A 102 -24.01 -4.53 3.21
C GLN A 102 -23.80 -3.57 2.04
N GLU A 103 -22.77 -2.74 2.14
CA GLU A 103 -22.43 -1.68 1.20
C GLU A 103 -21.08 -1.97 0.51
N HIS A 104 -20.44 -0.92 -0.02
CA HIS A 104 -19.19 -1.02 -0.76
C HIS A 104 -17.95 -0.91 0.14
N VAL A 105 -17.04 -1.88 0.02
CA VAL A 105 -15.69 -1.78 0.57
C VAL A 105 -14.89 -0.78 -0.26
N ILE A 106 -14.51 0.33 0.35
CA ILE A 106 -13.76 1.42 -0.29
C ILE A 106 -12.26 1.20 -0.20
N ARG A 107 -11.76 0.58 0.88
CA ARG A 107 -10.34 0.32 1.11
C ARG A 107 -10.12 -1.01 1.83
N VAL A 108 -8.95 -1.59 1.61
CA VAL A 108 -8.50 -2.84 2.23
C VAL A 108 -7.08 -2.61 2.73
N GLY A 109 -6.72 -3.18 3.87
CA GLY A 109 -5.37 -3.14 4.42
C GLY A 109 -4.98 -4.48 5.05
N LEU A 110 -3.68 -4.72 5.09
CA LEU A 110 -3.07 -5.86 5.77
C LEU A 110 -2.09 -5.33 6.80
N ALA A 111 -2.28 -5.69 8.06
CA ALA A 111 -1.37 -5.41 9.16
C ALA A 111 -0.77 -6.72 9.65
N SER A 112 0.53 -6.74 9.87
CA SER A 112 1.23 -7.92 10.38
C SER A 112 2.46 -7.43 11.12
N ASN A 113 2.62 -7.82 12.38
CA ASN A 113 3.86 -7.60 13.13
C ASN A 113 4.84 -8.75 12.92
N ASP A 114 4.34 -9.93 12.56
CA ASP A 114 5.13 -11.12 12.24
C ASP A 114 4.44 -11.98 11.16
N TYR A 115 5.14 -12.99 10.65
CA TYR A 115 4.66 -13.85 9.56
C TYR A 115 3.43 -14.71 9.90
N ASN A 116 3.10 -14.90 11.18
CA ASN A 116 2.04 -15.81 11.63
C ASN A 116 0.80 -15.07 12.15
N GLN A 117 0.96 -13.83 12.59
CA GLN A 117 -0.06 -12.98 13.16
C GLN A 117 -0.28 -11.77 12.24
N PHE A 118 -1.42 -11.82 11.58
CA PHE A 118 -1.90 -10.74 10.75
C PHE A 118 -3.36 -10.38 11.08
N LYS A 119 -3.70 -9.14 10.75
CA LYS A 119 -5.05 -8.59 10.73
C LYS A 119 -5.36 -8.08 9.33
N ILE A 120 -6.55 -8.35 8.83
CA ILE A 120 -7.07 -7.74 7.60
C ILE A 120 -8.10 -6.71 8.02
N VAL A 121 -7.96 -5.49 7.50
CA VAL A 121 -8.86 -4.38 7.81
C VAL A 121 -9.57 -3.97 6.52
N LEU A 122 -10.90 -4.07 6.51
CA LEU A 122 -11.74 -3.61 5.43
C LEU A 122 -12.46 -2.34 5.87
N LEU A 123 -12.51 -1.37 4.97
CA LEU A 123 -13.16 -0.09 5.18
C LEU A 123 -14.43 -0.04 4.34
N GLU A 124 -15.58 0.09 4.98
CA GLU A 124 -16.89 0.23 4.34
C GLU A 124 -17.40 1.66 4.55
N ALA A 125 -17.78 2.32 3.44
CA ALA A 125 -18.47 3.61 3.50
C ALA A 125 -19.95 3.37 3.83
N LYS A 126 -20.46 3.99 4.90
CA LYS A 126 -21.91 3.95 5.17
C LYS A 126 -22.63 4.99 4.32
N SER A 127 -23.70 4.56 3.65
CA SER A 127 -24.61 5.47 2.96
C SER A 127 -25.31 6.39 3.96
N SER A 128 -25.27 7.70 3.71
CA SER A 128 -25.84 8.76 4.54
C SER A 128 -27.37 8.74 4.65
N GLN A 129 -28.06 7.79 4.02
CA GLN A 129 -29.52 7.76 3.95
C GLN A 129 -30.21 7.34 5.25
N LEU A 130 -29.48 6.78 6.23
CA LEU A 130 -30.10 6.17 7.42
C LEU A 130 -29.62 6.71 8.78
N MET A 131 -28.55 7.52 8.84
CA MET A 131 -28.04 8.08 10.10
C MET A 131 -27.42 9.46 9.85
N ASP A 132 -27.55 10.37 10.83
CA ASP A 132 -26.88 11.67 10.88
C ASP A 132 -25.35 11.52 11.06
N GLY A 133 -24.65 10.97 10.07
CA GLY A 133 -23.19 10.89 10.08
C GLY A 133 -22.59 10.12 8.91
N ASN A 134 -21.58 10.71 8.27
CA ASN A 134 -20.71 10.06 7.31
C ASN A 134 -19.70 9.18 8.08
N GLY A 135 -20.13 8.01 8.53
CA GLY A 135 -19.29 7.09 9.30
C GLY A 135 -18.54 6.08 8.42
N LEU A 136 -17.37 5.64 8.89
CA LEU A 136 -16.65 4.50 8.34
C LEU A 136 -16.91 3.27 9.22
N GLU A 137 -17.32 2.15 8.62
CA GLU A 137 -17.32 0.85 9.30
C GLU A 137 -16.02 0.11 8.99
N PHE A 138 -15.38 -0.38 10.02
CA PHE A 138 -14.17 -1.20 9.93
C PHE A 138 -14.57 -2.64 10.19
N HIS A 139 -14.23 -3.53 9.25
CA HIS A 139 -14.35 -4.97 9.44
C HIS A 139 -12.95 -5.54 9.58
N ILE A 140 -12.67 -6.16 10.72
CA ILE A 140 -11.32 -6.59 11.08
C ILE A 140 -11.33 -8.11 11.27
N PHE A 141 -10.59 -8.80 10.40
CA PHE A 141 -10.27 -10.21 10.61
C PHE A 141 -8.99 -10.31 11.41
N SER A 142 -8.96 -11.11 12.47
CA SER A 142 -7.73 -11.46 13.18
C SER A 142 -7.38 -12.92 12.95
N SER A 143 -6.13 -13.19 12.57
CA SER A 143 -5.60 -14.55 12.48
C SER A 143 -5.62 -15.31 13.81
N ASP A 144 -5.47 -14.61 14.94
CA ASP A 144 -5.46 -15.23 16.28
C ASP A 144 -6.80 -15.86 16.63
N THR A 145 -7.91 -15.19 16.27
CA THR A 145 -9.27 -15.67 16.55
C THR A 145 -9.87 -16.39 15.36
N SER A 146 -9.33 -16.18 14.15
CA SER A 146 -9.91 -16.61 12.89
C SER A 146 -11.35 -16.13 12.68
N GLU A 147 -11.67 -14.94 13.23
CA GLU A 147 -13.00 -14.36 13.21
C GLU A 147 -12.98 -12.91 12.71
N TRP A 148 -14.08 -12.50 12.07
CA TRP A 148 -14.35 -11.11 11.73
C TRP A 148 -15.02 -10.40 12.90
N SER A 149 -14.52 -9.20 13.19
CA SER A 149 -15.13 -8.25 14.12
C SER A 149 -15.50 -6.97 13.39
N LYS A 150 -16.47 -6.23 13.93
CA LYS A 150 -16.94 -4.95 13.38
C LYS A 150 -16.72 -3.84 14.39
N VAL A 151 -16.11 -2.75 13.94
CA VAL A 151 -15.88 -1.54 14.72
C VAL A 151 -16.39 -0.34 13.93
N ASN A 152 -17.06 0.58 14.62
CA ASN A 152 -17.55 1.81 14.01
C ASN A 152 -16.67 2.97 14.46
N HIS A 153 -16.05 3.65 13.51
CA HIS A 153 -15.28 4.86 13.76
C HIS A 153 -15.95 6.04 13.09
N PHE A 154 -16.14 7.11 13.86
CA PHE A 154 -16.65 8.37 13.35
C PHE A 154 -15.45 9.20 12.91
N VAL A 155 -15.22 9.23 11.59
CA VAL A 155 -14.28 10.16 10.97
C VAL A 155 -15.11 11.18 10.22
N ASP A 156 -14.84 12.47 10.43
CA ASP A 156 -15.52 13.54 9.72
C ASP A 156 -15.02 13.61 8.26
N LEU A 157 -15.40 12.60 7.47
CA LEU A 157 -15.16 12.57 6.04
C LEU A 157 -16.39 13.12 5.36
N THR A 158 -16.24 14.30 4.76
CA THR A 158 -17.26 14.80 3.84
C THR A 158 -17.06 14.11 2.50
N PHE A 159 -17.50 12.84 2.39
CA PHE A 159 -17.52 12.20 1.09
C PHE A 159 -18.45 13.01 0.18
N PRO A 160 -17.95 13.65 -0.91
CA PRO A 160 -18.86 13.97 -2.00
C PRO A 160 -19.54 12.66 -2.43
N PRO A 161 -20.74 12.68 -3.03
CA PRO A 161 -21.32 11.47 -3.61
C PRO A 161 -20.26 10.89 -4.55
N LEU A 162 -19.57 9.85 -4.08
CA LEU A 162 -18.40 9.30 -4.74
C LEU A 162 -18.89 8.95 -6.15
N PRO A 163 -18.30 9.50 -7.22
CA PRO A 163 -18.54 8.88 -8.51
C PRO A 163 -18.16 7.41 -8.31
N GLU A 164 -19.03 6.47 -8.69
CA GLU A 164 -18.85 5.02 -8.56
C GLU A 164 -17.53 4.49 -9.21
N PHE A 165 -16.73 5.39 -9.77
CA PHE A 165 -15.57 5.21 -10.60
C PHE A 165 -14.39 6.09 -10.14
N GLU A 166 -14.15 6.23 -8.84
CA GLU A 166 -12.76 6.50 -8.43
C GLU A 166 -11.95 5.32 -8.97
N PHE A 167 -11.21 5.53 -10.05
CA PHE A 167 -10.53 4.46 -10.80
C PHE A 167 -9.73 3.62 -9.80
N LYS A 168 -10.17 2.39 -9.54
CA LYS A 168 -9.48 1.47 -8.61
C LYS A 168 -7.99 1.31 -8.99
N GLU A 169 -7.70 1.45 -10.27
CA GLU A 169 -6.37 1.44 -10.89
C GLU A 169 -5.46 2.61 -10.46
N LEU A 170 -6.02 3.72 -9.99
CA LEU A 170 -5.31 4.91 -9.51
C LEU A 170 -5.30 5.01 -7.98
N SER A 171 -5.88 4.03 -7.28
CA SER A 171 -5.86 4.00 -5.82
C SER A 171 -4.47 3.64 -5.31
N THR A 172 -4.01 4.41 -4.33
CA THR A 172 -2.72 4.16 -3.68
C THR A 172 -2.81 2.88 -2.86
N GLN A 173 -1.84 1.99 -3.03
CA GLN A 173 -1.77 0.76 -2.22
C GLN A 173 -1.64 1.12 -0.73
N PRO A 174 -2.33 0.39 0.16
CA PRO A 174 -2.23 0.61 1.59
C PRO A 174 -0.80 0.31 2.08
N LEU A 175 -0.32 1.10 3.04
CA LEU A 175 0.96 0.84 3.70
C LEU A 175 0.73 0.53 5.18
N TYR A 176 1.20 -0.63 5.64
CA TYR A 176 1.38 -0.88 7.06
C TYR A 176 2.78 -0.48 7.50
N SER A 177 2.88 0.41 8.48
CA SER A 177 4.14 0.85 9.05
C SER A 177 3.92 1.33 10.48
N ASN A 178 4.89 1.09 11.36
CA ASN A 178 4.89 1.59 12.75
C ASN A 178 3.61 1.27 13.56
N GLY A 179 2.98 0.11 13.32
CA GLY A 179 1.75 -0.28 14.02
C GLY A 179 0.45 0.20 13.37
N SER A 180 0.53 0.96 12.28
CA SER A 180 -0.63 1.62 11.68
C SER A 180 -0.77 1.32 10.20
N ILE A 181 -2.01 1.25 9.70
CA ILE A 181 -2.31 1.17 8.27
C ILE A 181 -2.63 2.56 7.75
N HIS A 182 -2.04 2.88 6.61
CA HIS A 182 -2.13 4.18 5.95
C HIS A 182 -2.87 4.00 4.62
N TRP A 183 -3.97 4.74 4.43
CA TRP A 183 -4.70 4.80 3.17
C TRP A 183 -4.81 6.23 2.67
N GLU A 184 -4.76 6.38 1.36
CA GLU A 184 -5.21 7.60 0.71
C GLU A 184 -6.73 7.54 0.50
N ILE A 185 -7.43 8.54 1.00
CA ILE A 185 -8.88 8.70 0.86
C ILE A 185 -9.22 10.17 0.70
N ASP A 186 -9.83 10.53 -0.44
CA ASP A 186 -10.33 11.89 -0.71
C ASP A 186 -9.29 13.00 -0.44
N GLY A 187 -8.07 12.82 -0.96
CA GLY A 187 -6.97 13.79 -0.76
C GLY A 187 -6.43 13.86 0.67
N ASN A 188 -6.86 12.96 1.55
CA ASN A 188 -6.37 12.81 2.91
C ASN A 188 -5.66 11.47 3.09
N LEU A 189 -4.80 11.41 4.09
CA LEU A 189 -4.24 10.21 4.66
C LEU A 189 -5.10 9.79 5.85
N LEU A 190 -5.77 8.65 5.73
CA LEU A 190 -6.38 7.96 6.85
C LEU A 190 -5.35 7.03 7.49
N VAL A 191 -5.04 7.28 8.75
CA VAL A 191 -4.15 6.41 9.54
C VAL A 191 -5.02 5.66 10.54
N TYR A 192 -4.95 4.34 10.53
CA TYR A 192 -5.61 3.48 11.52
C TYR A 192 -4.56 2.78 12.37
N HIS A 193 -4.59 3.06 13.66
CA HIS A 193 -3.68 2.47 14.65
C HIS A 193 -4.27 1.14 15.11
N VAL A 194 -3.60 0.05 14.77
CA VAL A 194 -4.18 -1.31 14.77
C VAL A 194 -4.36 -1.89 16.17
N GLU A 195 -3.57 -1.45 17.15
CA GLU A 195 -3.65 -1.91 18.53
C GLU A 195 -4.50 -0.98 19.40
N GLU A 196 -4.44 0.32 19.15
CA GLU A 196 -5.24 1.34 19.83
C GLU A 196 -6.69 1.37 19.35
N ASP A 197 -6.98 0.75 18.21
CA ASP A 197 -8.28 0.76 17.53
C ASP A 197 -8.84 2.17 17.42
N ASN A 198 -8.04 3.06 16.84
CA ASN A 198 -8.43 4.43 16.57
C ASN A 198 -7.93 4.86 15.19
N CYS A 199 -8.44 5.99 14.73
CA CYS A 199 -8.05 6.55 13.45
C CYS A 199 -7.88 8.05 13.53
N GLU A 200 -6.97 8.56 12.70
CA GLU A 200 -6.76 9.97 12.48
C GLU A 200 -6.74 10.27 10.98
N LEU A 201 -7.01 11.53 10.65
CA LEU A 201 -7.06 12.02 9.28
C LEU A 201 -6.07 13.17 9.15
N ILE A 202 -5.20 13.10 8.14
CA ILE A 202 -4.16 14.08 7.89
C ILE A 202 -4.28 14.51 6.43
N GLU A 203 -4.25 15.82 6.15
CA GLU A 203 -4.28 16.31 4.77
C GLU A 203 -3.03 15.87 4.00
N LEU A 204 -3.17 15.41 2.75
CA LEU A 204 -2.02 15.06 1.91
C LEU A 204 -1.34 16.31 1.33
N PRO A 205 -0.05 16.26 0.97
CA PRO A 205 0.69 17.38 0.38
C PRO A 205 0.08 17.95 -0.91
N ASN A 206 -0.63 17.10 -1.65
CA ASN A 206 -1.31 17.42 -2.90
C ASN A 206 -2.81 17.69 -2.71
N PHE A 207 -3.27 17.90 -1.47
CA PHE A 207 -4.66 18.22 -1.20
C PHE A 207 -5.07 19.52 -1.91
N SER A 208 -6.19 19.46 -2.64
CA SER A 208 -6.78 20.61 -3.31
C SER A 208 -8.29 20.54 -3.20
N LYS A 209 -8.90 21.65 -2.80
CA LYS A 209 -10.37 21.78 -2.68
C LYS A 209 -11.08 21.64 -4.04
N ASP A 210 -10.36 21.82 -5.15
CA ASP A 210 -10.85 21.73 -6.52
C ASP A 210 -10.43 20.39 -7.18
N TRP A 211 -10.41 19.30 -6.42
CA TRP A 211 -10.01 17.94 -6.83
C TRP A 211 -10.62 17.47 -8.16
N ALA A 212 -11.83 17.92 -8.50
CA ALA A 212 -12.57 17.54 -9.70
C ALA A 212 -11.81 17.75 -11.03
N TRP A 213 -10.73 18.55 -11.04
CA TRP A 213 -9.92 18.82 -12.24
C TRP A 213 -8.48 18.31 -12.17
N GLN A 214 -7.94 17.98 -10.99
CA GLN A 214 -6.53 17.59 -10.81
C GLN A 214 -6.30 16.07 -10.74
N SER A 215 -7.34 15.28 -10.49
CA SER A 215 -7.25 13.80 -10.50
C SER A 215 -6.78 13.23 -11.84
N THR A 216 -6.85 13.99 -12.94
CA THR A 216 -6.35 13.60 -14.27
C THR A 216 -4.89 13.99 -14.53
N MET A 217 -4.24 14.76 -13.64
CA MET A 217 -2.87 15.26 -13.83
C MET A 217 -1.81 14.58 -12.96
N MET A 218 -2.20 13.78 -11.96
CA MET A 218 -1.27 13.02 -11.13
C MET A 218 -1.26 11.56 -11.57
N TYR A 219 -0.17 11.15 -12.23
CA TYR A 219 -0.11 9.86 -12.92
C TYR A 219 0.10 8.68 -11.97
N ARG A 220 0.88 8.86 -10.89
CA ARG A 220 1.21 7.80 -9.93
C ARG A 220 1.41 8.37 -8.54
N ARG A 221 0.92 7.63 -7.55
CA ARG A 221 1.02 7.91 -6.12
C ARG A 221 1.35 6.62 -5.40
N CYS A 222 2.22 6.67 -4.41
CA CYS A 222 2.52 5.53 -3.55
C CYS A 222 2.88 5.99 -2.14
N PHE A 223 2.57 5.12 -1.16
CA PHE A 223 3.22 5.16 0.14
C PHE A 223 4.40 4.20 0.14
N CYS A 224 5.46 4.57 0.83
CA CYS A 224 6.55 3.65 1.15
C CYS A 224 7.07 3.90 2.56
N GLU A 225 7.74 2.90 3.11
CA GLU A 225 8.42 2.98 4.40
C GLU A 225 9.92 2.90 4.16
N SER A 226 10.68 3.73 4.89
CA SER A 226 12.13 3.60 4.98
C SER A 226 12.63 4.12 6.32
N SER A 227 13.47 3.34 6.98
CA SER A 227 14.12 3.71 8.25
C SER A 227 13.13 4.08 9.38
N GLY A 228 11.95 3.47 9.39
CA GLY A 228 10.86 3.74 10.32
C GLY A 228 10.07 5.01 9.99
N CYS A 229 10.29 5.64 8.84
CA CYS A 229 9.53 6.79 8.38
C CYS A 229 8.58 6.40 7.25
N VAL A 230 7.39 7.00 7.25
CA VAL A 230 6.41 6.86 6.17
C VAL A 230 6.62 8.01 5.18
N TYR A 231 6.67 7.65 3.91
CA TYR A 231 6.79 8.59 2.81
C TYR A 231 5.57 8.52 1.91
N TYR A 232 5.16 9.68 1.41
CA TYR A 232 4.20 9.81 0.34
C TYR A 232 4.90 10.35 -0.90
N CYS A 233 4.81 9.59 -1.98
CA CYS A 233 5.40 9.91 -3.25
C CYS A 233 4.30 10.14 -4.28
N TYR A 234 4.41 11.22 -5.05
CA TYR A 234 3.52 11.44 -6.19
C TYR A 234 4.27 12.09 -7.35
N THR A 235 3.69 11.97 -8.54
CA THR A 235 4.16 12.62 -9.76
C THR A 235 3.11 13.59 -10.28
N ASP A 236 3.53 14.79 -10.66
CA ASP A 236 2.70 15.78 -11.34
C ASP A 236 3.37 16.30 -12.63
N PHE A 237 2.97 17.48 -13.11
CA PHE A 237 3.49 18.10 -14.32
C PHE A 237 4.92 18.64 -14.16
N ASP A 238 5.36 18.93 -12.93
CA ASP A 238 6.68 19.46 -12.64
C ASP A 238 7.68 18.32 -12.45
N GLY A 239 7.28 17.27 -11.74
CA GLY A 239 8.18 16.17 -11.48
C GLY A 239 7.68 15.13 -10.50
N PHE A 240 8.65 14.48 -9.85
CA PHE A 240 8.45 13.50 -8.80
C PHE A 240 8.71 14.16 -7.45
N HIS A 241 7.77 14.02 -6.52
CA HIS A 241 7.84 14.62 -5.19
C HIS A 241 7.81 13.53 -4.12
N VAL A 242 8.67 13.68 -3.11
CA VAL A 242 8.78 12.76 -1.98
C VAL A 242 8.61 13.55 -0.70
N TRP A 243 7.57 13.22 0.06
CA TRP A 243 7.21 13.85 1.32
C TRP A 243 7.34 12.84 2.46
N GLU A 244 7.92 13.28 3.57
CA GLU A 244 8.04 12.51 4.81
C GLU A 244 6.92 12.91 5.77
N LEU A 245 6.22 11.91 6.31
CA LEU A 245 5.23 12.10 7.36
C LEU A 245 5.95 12.38 8.69
N LEU A 246 5.62 13.51 9.30
CA LEU A 246 6.18 13.94 10.58
C LEU A 246 5.37 13.39 11.74
N LYS A 247 6.07 13.13 12.87
CA LYS A 247 5.44 12.77 14.14
C LYS A 247 4.76 13.98 14.77
N GLU A 248 3.77 13.75 15.64
CA GLU A 248 2.96 14.79 16.28
C GLU A 248 3.79 15.88 17.01
N ASP A 249 4.94 15.52 17.58
CA ASP A 249 5.78 16.44 18.36
C ASP A 249 6.69 17.36 17.50
N TYR A 250 6.51 17.38 16.17
CA TYR A 250 7.36 18.20 15.30
C TYR A 250 6.86 19.64 15.22
N ASP A 251 7.66 20.59 15.73
CA ASP A 251 7.35 22.02 15.64
C ASP A 251 7.49 22.52 14.20
N LEU A 252 6.36 22.64 13.50
CA LEU A 252 6.27 23.20 12.14
C LEU A 252 6.32 24.73 12.11
N GLY A 253 6.47 25.37 13.27
CA GLY A 253 6.45 26.82 13.41
C GLY A 253 5.03 27.40 13.37
N PRO A 254 4.90 28.72 13.59
CA PRO A 254 3.62 29.37 13.92
C PRO A 254 2.61 29.51 12.77
N PHE A 255 2.91 28.98 11.58
CA PHE A 255 2.09 29.17 10.37
C PHE A 255 1.54 27.87 9.78
N SER A 256 1.90 26.71 10.33
CA SER A 256 1.37 25.43 9.89
C SER A 256 0.48 24.88 10.99
N ASP A 257 -0.74 24.46 10.62
CA ASP A 257 -1.56 23.67 11.53
C ASP A 257 -0.99 22.25 11.57
N SER A 258 -0.19 21.97 12.60
CA SER A 258 0.42 20.65 12.80
C SER A 258 -0.59 19.55 13.10
N GLU A 259 -1.83 19.91 13.45
CA GLU A 259 -2.88 18.90 13.69
C GLU A 259 -3.41 18.34 12.37
N THR A 260 -3.52 19.18 11.33
CA THR A 260 -4.12 18.81 10.03
C THR A 260 -3.10 18.52 8.94
N PHE A 261 -1.91 19.12 8.97
CA PHE A 261 -0.88 18.93 7.96
C PHE A 261 0.48 18.57 8.59
N ARG A 262 0.95 17.34 8.35
CA ARG A 262 2.16 16.78 8.98
C ARG A 262 3.20 16.31 7.97
N TRP A 263 3.47 17.09 6.92
CA TRP A 263 4.38 16.66 5.86
C TRP A 263 5.58 17.57 5.69
N LYS A 264 6.73 16.96 5.41
CA LYS A 264 7.96 17.65 5.03
C LYS A 264 8.42 17.19 3.66
N LEU A 265 8.60 18.14 2.75
CA LEU A 265 9.18 17.84 1.44
C LEU A 265 10.65 17.43 1.62
N VAL A 266 10.96 16.20 1.23
CA VAL A 266 12.33 15.64 1.31
C VAL A 266 13.05 15.83 -0.02
N HIS A 267 12.34 15.56 -1.12
CA HIS A 267 12.96 15.57 -2.44
C HIS A 267 11.97 15.94 -3.54
N THR A 268 12.49 16.64 -4.55
CA THR A 268 11.79 16.89 -5.81
C THR A 268 12.76 16.62 -6.96
N VAL A 269 12.35 15.78 -7.91
CA VAL A 269 13.06 15.57 -9.18
C VAL A 269 12.20 16.13 -10.30
N MET A 270 12.63 17.25 -10.87
CA MET A 270 11.93 17.84 -12.02
C MET A 270 12.06 16.96 -13.26
N HIS A 271 11.01 16.83 -14.07
CA HIS A 271 11.03 16.07 -15.32
C HIS A 271 12.15 16.53 -16.28
N GLU A 272 12.37 17.84 -16.36
CA GLU A 272 13.45 18.42 -17.16
C GLU A 272 14.84 17.95 -16.70
N SER A 273 15.04 17.91 -15.38
CA SER A 273 16.31 17.45 -14.79
C SER A 273 16.49 15.96 -15.05
N PHE A 274 15.46 15.14 -14.83
CA PHE A 274 15.48 13.71 -15.09
C PHE A 274 15.80 13.39 -16.56
N ALA A 275 15.13 14.07 -17.50
CA ALA A 275 15.32 13.88 -18.94
C ALA A 275 16.72 14.30 -19.42
N SER A 276 17.32 15.33 -18.80
CA SER A 276 18.69 15.77 -19.13
C SER A 276 19.76 14.78 -18.67
N THR A 277 19.52 14.05 -17.58
CA THR A 277 20.45 13.05 -17.05
C THR A 277 20.37 11.70 -17.76
N HIS A 278 19.25 11.39 -18.41
CA HIS A 278 18.99 10.11 -19.07
C HIS A 278 18.68 10.32 -20.56
N HIS A 279 19.64 10.88 -21.31
CA HIS A 279 19.50 11.15 -22.74
C HIS A 279 19.06 9.92 -23.57
N GLU A 280 19.38 8.70 -23.14
CA GLU A 280 18.97 7.44 -23.80
C GLU A 280 17.47 7.10 -23.60
N PHE A 281 16.81 7.61 -22.55
CA PHE A 281 15.38 7.37 -22.29
C PHE A 281 14.45 8.27 -23.12
N ARG A 282 15.00 9.37 -23.65
CA ARG A 282 14.23 10.41 -24.34
C ARG A 282 13.64 9.94 -25.67
N ASP A 283 14.29 8.96 -26.30
CA ASP A 283 13.86 8.43 -27.59
C ASP A 283 12.74 7.38 -27.47
N THR A 284 12.46 6.87 -26.25
CA THR A 284 11.46 5.80 -25.99
C THR A 284 10.17 6.28 -25.31
N LEU A 285 10.17 7.45 -24.66
CA LEU A 285 9.02 7.92 -23.86
C LEU A 285 7.86 8.47 -24.71
N PHE A 286 8.13 8.94 -25.94
CA PHE A 286 7.10 9.50 -26.83
C PHE A 286 6.25 8.45 -27.56
N GLU A 287 6.49 7.14 -27.38
CA GLU A 287 5.64 6.07 -27.93
C GLU A 287 4.56 5.58 -26.95
N TRP A 288 4.60 6.02 -25.68
CA TRP A 288 3.60 5.68 -24.67
C TRP A 288 2.47 6.73 -24.60
N GLU A 289 1.84 7.01 -25.73
CA GLU A 289 0.47 7.53 -25.69
C GLU A 289 -0.47 6.33 -25.45
N PRO A 290 -1.42 6.40 -24.50
CA PRO A 290 -2.43 5.36 -24.37
C PRO A 290 -3.24 5.36 -25.68
N LEU A 291 -3.13 4.27 -26.44
CA LEU A 291 -4.00 4.04 -27.60
C LEU A 291 -5.44 4.15 -27.12
N THR A 292 -6.11 5.22 -27.54
CA THR A 292 -7.55 5.38 -27.34
C THR A 292 -8.26 4.16 -27.90
N PRO A 293 -9.15 3.51 -27.13
CA PRO A 293 -9.92 2.38 -27.66
C PRO A 293 -10.79 2.86 -28.82
N ILE A 294 -10.68 2.15 -29.96
CA ILE A 294 -11.58 2.27 -31.12
C ILE A 294 -12.82 1.42 -30.86
#